data_AF-A0A2H9RSU0-F1
#
_entry.id   AF-A0A2H9RSU0-F1
#
_cell.length_a   1.000
_cell.length_b   1.000
_cell.length_c   1.000
_cell.angle_alpha   90.00
_cell.angle_beta   90.00
_cell.angle_gamma   90.00
#
_symmetry.space_group_name_H-M   'P 1'
#
loop_
_entity.id
_entity.type
_entity.pdbx_description
1 polymer ?
#
loop_
_entity_poly.entity_id
_entity_poly.type
_entity_poly.pdbx_seq_one_letter_code
_entity_poly.pdbx_strand_id
1 'polypeptide(L)'
;MFTVKLVGGAKKSFPTEYLEIDKSDISIQELIDLLLDLKPTDSPKLDTENVLIAINGADSSAMDGKFTKIKNNDLVSIIPIIHGGSSKKMTFEYSKKQIQIIEIKGSKSINIKFIDELRKKYPKILFQAVSSNFILNAYHLKKIISLSFESEKNNILLSNKLETDILMRFALTTQISDAIKNAGIKPQLSFILIAIGNKKTLDSLYVELLPLSTNLFSKNNAPYLKNHFKITKKHLDSIHSKNTLEDILIEKAAILV
;
A
#
# COMPACT_ATOMS: atom_id res chain seq x y z
N MET A 1 -3.06 0.51 41.68
CA MET A 1 -3.12 1.50 40.59
C MET A 1 -1.85 1.48 39.76
N PHE A 2 -2.00 1.43 38.44
CA PHE A 2 -0.91 1.57 37.46
C PHE A 2 -1.37 2.43 36.29
N THR A 3 -0.44 2.89 35.44
CA THR A 3 -0.75 3.78 34.31
C THR A 3 -0.58 3.06 32.99
N VAL A 4 -1.56 3.16 32.10
CA VAL A 4 -1.46 2.72 30.72
C VAL A 4 -1.21 3.93 29.82
N LYS A 5 -0.15 3.89 29.03
CA LYS A 5 0.18 4.88 28.00
C LYS A 5 -0.12 4.31 26.62
N LEU A 6 -1.02 4.94 25.88
CA LEU A 6 -1.36 4.57 24.51
C LEU A 6 -0.46 5.33 23.53
N VAL A 7 0.13 4.63 22.55
CA VAL A 7 1.04 5.23 21.56
C VAL A 7 0.50 5.08 20.14
N GLY A 8 0.84 6.01 19.25
CA GLY A 8 0.56 5.91 17.82
C GLY A 8 -0.93 5.71 17.49
N GLY A 9 -1.23 4.70 16.67
CA GLY A 9 -2.61 4.36 16.27
C GLY A 9 -3.53 3.97 17.42
N ALA A 10 -3.00 3.41 18.51
CA ALA A 10 -3.78 3.01 19.68
C ALA A 10 -4.41 4.20 20.41
N LYS A 11 -3.79 5.40 20.32
CA LYS A 11 -4.34 6.65 20.85
C LYS A 11 -5.71 6.99 20.27
N LYS A 12 -6.04 6.51 19.07
CA LYS A 12 -7.32 6.82 18.43
C LYS A 12 -8.49 6.06 19.05
N SER A 13 -8.22 4.97 19.76
CA SER A 13 -9.27 4.13 20.37
C SER A 13 -9.79 4.69 21.69
N PHE A 14 -9.08 5.65 22.30
CA PHE A 14 -9.43 6.25 23.58
C PHE A 14 -9.34 7.78 23.51
N PRO A 15 -10.09 8.51 24.36
CA PRO A 15 -10.09 9.97 24.35
C PRO A 15 -8.81 10.59 24.94
N THR A 16 -8.05 9.82 25.72
CA THR A 16 -6.83 10.26 26.42
C THR A 16 -5.61 9.43 26.03
N GLU A 17 -4.43 10.02 26.13
CA GLU A 17 -3.16 9.29 25.92
C GLU A 17 -2.80 8.37 27.09
N TYR A 18 -3.27 8.71 28.29
CA TYR A 18 -3.01 8.00 29.52
C TYR A 18 -4.32 7.53 30.14
N LEU A 19 -4.34 6.31 30.66
CA LEU A 19 -5.43 5.74 31.44
C LEU A 19 -4.88 5.29 32.78
N GLU A 20 -5.49 5.73 33.87
CA GLU A 20 -5.21 5.20 35.20
C GLU A 20 -6.11 3.99 35.45
N ILE A 21 -5.49 2.85 35.76
CA ILE A 21 -6.22 1.62 36.05
C ILE A 21 -6.09 1.31 37.53
N ASP A 22 -7.21 1.37 38.24
CA ASP A 22 -7.30 1.00 39.64
C ASP A 22 -7.60 -0.50 39.80
N LYS A 23 -6.64 -1.32 39.36
CA LYS A 23 -6.58 -2.75 39.64
C LYS A 23 -5.17 -3.13 40.09
N SER A 24 -5.05 -4.27 40.75
CA SER A 24 -3.79 -4.86 41.19
C SER A 24 -3.68 -6.32 40.74
N ASP A 25 -2.45 -6.79 40.58
CA ASP A 25 -2.11 -8.19 40.27
C ASP A 25 -2.79 -8.78 39.03
N ILE A 26 -3.17 -7.94 38.07
CA ILE A 26 -3.66 -8.39 36.78
C ILE A 26 -2.49 -8.71 35.83
N SER A 27 -2.70 -9.66 34.95
CA SER A 27 -1.81 -9.98 33.85
C SER A 27 -2.01 -9.03 32.67
N ILE A 28 -1.07 -9.05 31.72
CA ILE A 28 -1.23 -8.34 30.46
C ILE A 28 -2.48 -8.80 29.69
N GLN A 29 -2.81 -10.09 29.68
CA GLN A 29 -4.03 -10.56 29.02
C GLN A 29 -5.28 -9.96 29.67
N GLU A 30 -5.35 -9.95 31.00
CA GLU A 30 -6.47 -9.34 31.74
C GLU A 30 -6.55 -7.81 31.51
N LEU A 31 -5.42 -7.14 31.33
CA LEU A 31 -5.39 -5.74 30.91
C LEU A 31 -5.96 -5.56 29.50
N ILE A 32 -5.59 -6.41 28.55
CA ILE A 32 -6.09 -6.34 27.16
C ILE A 32 -7.62 -6.46 27.15
N ASP A 33 -8.15 -7.44 27.87
CA ASP A 33 -9.59 -7.67 27.97
C ASP A 33 -10.29 -6.45 28.60
N LEU A 34 -9.72 -5.89 29.67
CA LEU A 34 -10.21 -4.66 30.29
C LEU A 34 -10.20 -3.46 29.33
N LEU A 35 -9.17 -3.30 28.51
CA LEU A 35 -9.10 -2.21 27.53
C LEU A 35 -10.16 -2.37 26.43
N LEU A 36 -10.47 -3.61 26.03
CA LEU A 36 -11.55 -3.86 25.07
C LEU A 36 -12.92 -3.49 25.66
N ASP A 37 -13.13 -3.76 26.94
CA ASP A 37 -14.36 -3.39 27.66
C ASP A 37 -14.50 -1.88 27.90
N LEU A 38 -13.40 -1.21 28.22
CA LEU A 38 -13.39 0.25 28.49
C LEU A 38 -13.44 1.10 27.22
N LYS A 39 -13.24 0.50 26.04
CA LYS A 39 -13.19 1.23 24.77
C LYS A 39 -14.56 1.87 24.47
N PRO A 40 -14.64 3.18 24.16
CA PRO A 40 -15.87 3.80 23.69
C PRO A 40 -16.43 3.11 22.43
N THR A 41 -17.75 2.93 22.35
CA THR A 41 -18.40 2.28 21.19
C THR A 41 -18.10 2.99 19.87
N ASP A 42 -18.03 4.32 19.89
CA ASP A 42 -17.87 5.16 18.70
C ASP A 42 -16.40 5.41 18.30
N SER A 43 -15.44 4.78 18.98
CA SER A 43 -14.01 4.92 18.67
C SER A 43 -13.48 3.80 17.76
N PRO A 44 -12.44 4.08 16.94
CA PRO A 44 -11.71 3.08 16.16
C PRO A 44 -11.33 1.83 16.99
N LYS A 45 -11.46 0.65 16.39
CA LYS A 45 -11.11 -0.63 17.02
C LYS A 45 -9.65 -0.62 17.48
N LEU A 46 -9.41 -1.01 18.72
CA LEU A 46 -8.07 -1.33 19.22
C LEU A 46 -7.67 -2.71 18.68
N ASP A 47 -6.58 -2.75 17.91
CA ASP A 47 -6.06 -4.01 17.35
C ASP A 47 -5.09 -4.67 18.33
N THR A 48 -5.63 -5.47 19.25
CA THR A 48 -4.89 -6.09 20.37
C THR A 48 -4.00 -7.26 19.95
N GLU A 49 -4.16 -7.78 18.73
CA GLU A 49 -3.29 -8.83 18.19
C GLU A 49 -1.95 -8.25 17.70
N ASN A 50 -1.95 -6.96 17.35
CA ASN A 50 -0.82 -6.29 16.70
C ASN A 50 -0.29 -5.14 17.56
N VAL A 51 -0.01 -5.44 18.83
CA VAL A 51 0.60 -4.50 19.79
C VAL A 51 1.82 -5.12 20.44
N LEU A 52 2.84 -4.29 20.62
CA LEU A 52 3.94 -4.51 21.54
C LEU A 52 3.55 -3.85 22.86
N ILE A 53 3.70 -4.59 23.95
CA ILE A 53 3.36 -4.10 25.29
C ILE A 53 4.66 -4.01 26.06
N ALA A 54 4.98 -2.82 26.56
CA ALA A 54 6.18 -2.58 27.35
C ALA A 54 5.83 -2.17 28.78
N ILE A 55 6.42 -2.81 29.78
CA ILE A 55 6.29 -2.45 31.20
C ILE A 55 7.57 -1.74 31.63
N ASN A 56 7.44 -0.48 32.04
CA ASN A 56 8.57 0.38 32.45
C ASN A 56 9.70 0.43 31.40
N GLY A 57 9.34 0.31 30.11
CA GLY A 57 10.27 0.33 28.98
C GLY A 57 10.80 -1.05 28.56
N ALA A 58 10.57 -2.12 29.32
CA ALA A 58 10.92 -3.49 28.93
C ALA A 58 9.77 -4.15 28.17
N ASP A 59 10.05 -4.79 27.03
CA ASP A 59 9.05 -5.54 26.27
C ASP A 59 8.57 -6.75 27.08
N SER A 60 7.26 -6.87 27.24
CA SER A 60 6.60 -8.00 27.90
C SER A 60 6.95 -9.35 27.28
N SER A 61 7.24 -9.41 25.97
CA SER A 61 7.65 -10.65 25.30
C SER A 61 8.99 -11.19 25.80
N ALA A 62 9.85 -10.33 26.38
CA ALA A 62 11.09 -10.71 27.04
C ALA A 62 10.90 -11.06 28.53
N MET A 63 9.67 -10.96 29.04
CA MET A 63 9.25 -11.38 30.38
C MET A 63 8.39 -12.66 30.24
N ASP A 64 7.24 -12.73 30.90
CA ASP A 64 6.29 -13.86 30.80
C ASP A 64 5.23 -13.62 29.70
N GLY A 65 5.50 -12.73 28.75
CA GLY A 65 4.57 -12.36 27.68
C GLY A 65 3.23 -11.91 28.25
N LYS A 66 2.14 -12.49 27.71
CA LYS A 66 0.75 -12.20 28.14
C LYS A 66 0.46 -12.53 29.61
N PHE A 67 1.27 -13.37 30.25
CA PHE A 67 1.11 -13.75 31.65
C PHE A 67 1.86 -12.84 32.62
N THR A 68 2.67 -11.91 32.11
CA THR A 68 3.39 -10.93 32.94
C THR A 68 2.41 -10.18 33.84
N LYS A 69 2.68 -10.21 35.14
CA LYS A 69 1.87 -9.52 36.16
C LYS A 69 2.27 -8.05 36.26
N ILE A 70 1.27 -7.18 36.19
CA ILE A 70 1.42 -5.73 36.30
C ILE A 70 1.36 -5.36 37.79
N LYS A 71 2.36 -4.60 38.24
CA LYS A 71 2.48 -4.13 39.61
C LYS A 71 1.97 -2.71 39.77
N ASN A 72 1.69 -2.34 41.01
CA ASN A 72 1.35 -0.95 41.33
C ASN A 72 2.49 -0.01 40.90
N ASN A 73 2.09 1.16 40.39
CA ASN A 73 2.97 2.20 39.83
C ASN A 73 3.72 1.82 38.55
N ASP A 74 3.42 0.68 37.93
CA ASP A 74 3.95 0.38 36.61
C ASP A 74 3.43 1.37 35.56
N LEU A 75 4.30 1.69 34.60
CA LEU A 75 3.95 2.34 33.35
C LEU A 75 3.88 1.27 32.25
N VAL A 76 2.67 0.96 31.81
CA VAL A 76 2.41 0.00 30.74
C VAL A 76 2.18 0.76 29.43
N SER A 77 3.07 0.62 28.46
CA SER A 77 2.93 1.25 27.14
C SER A 77 2.33 0.27 26.13
N ILE A 78 1.22 0.65 25.49
CA ILE A 78 0.60 -0.08 24.37
C ILE A 78 1.05 0.55 23.07
N ILE A 79 1.91 -0.17 22.34
CA ILE A 79 2.59 0.32 21.14
C ILE A 79 2.08 -0.50 19.95
N PRO A 80 1.27 0.05 19.04
CA PRO A 80 0.82 -0.68 17.88
C PRO A 80 2.00 -1.08 17.01
N ILE A 81 2.12 -2.38 16.73
CA ILE A 81 3.10 -2.91 15.79
C ILE A 81 2.58 -2.58 14.39
N ILE A 82 3.18 -1.58 13.78
CA ILE A 82 3.05 -1.38 12.34
C ILE A 82 3.99 -2.35 11.64
N HIS A 83 3.57 -3.61 11.48
CA HIS A 83 4.14 -4.42 10.42
C HIS A 83 3.89 -3.68 9.10
N GLY A 84 4.85 -3.73 8.18
CA GLY A 84 4.65 -3.38 6.77
C GLY A 84 3.69 -4.37 6.10
N GLY A 85 2.52 -4.59 6.69
CA GLY A 85 1.47 -5.46 6.19
C GLY A 85 1.08 -5.02 4.79
N SER A 86 0.68 -6.00 3.97
CA SER A 86 0.21 -5.75 2.63
C SER A 86 -1.00 -4.82 2.67
N SER A 87 -0.75 -3.54 2.41
CA SER A 87 -1.79 -2.51 2.39
C SER A 87 -2.63 -2.66 1.13
N LYS A 88 -3.93 -2.44 1.24
CA LYS A 88 -4.82 -2.36 0.05
C LYS A 88 -4.65 -1.05 -0.73
N LYS A 89 -3.87 -0.11 -0.19
CA LYS A 89 -3.60 1.21 -0.74
C LYS A 89 -2.16 1.62 -0.48
N MET A 90 -1.53 2.18 -1.49
CA MET A 90 -0.29 2.94 -1.35
C MET A 90 -0.53 4.37 -1.84
N THR A 91 0.03 5.34 -1.14
CA THR A 91 0.04 6.74 -1.58
C THR A 91 1.45 7.28 -1.56
N PHE A 92 1.78 8.11 -2.54
CA PHE A 92 3.02 8.88 -2.57
C PHE A 92 2.79 10.16 -3.36
N GLU A 93 3.76 11.06 -3.34
CA GLU A 93 3.70 12.33 -4.05
C GLU A 93 4.81 12.38 -5.11
N TYR A 94 4.49 12.94 -6.26
CA TYR A 94 5.46 13.32 -7.27
C TYR A 94 5.12 14.69 -7.83
N SER A 95 6.08 15.61 -7.87
CA SER A 95 5.87 16.98 -8.38
C SER A 95 4.61 17.67 -7.84
N LYS A 96 4.38 17.57 -6.51
CA LYS A 96 3.19 18.10 -5.80
C LYS A 96 1.84 17.50 -6.22
N LYS A 97 1.81 16.49 -7.11
CA LYS A 97 0.62 15.70 -7.40
C LYS A 97 0.60 14.48 -6.49
N GLN A 98 -0.53 14.23 -5.83
CA GLN A 98 -0.69 13.03 -5.04
C GLN A 98 -1.10 11.86 -5.92
N ILE A 99 -0.48 10.72 -5.69
CA ILE A 99 -0.69 9.49 -6.43
C ILE A 99 -1.20 8.44 -5.44
N GLN A 100 -2.31 7.80 -5.79
CA GLN A 100 -2.91 6.71 -5.05
C GLN A 100 -2.92 5.45 -5.92
N ILE A 101 -2.48 4.35 -5.31
CA ILE A 101 -2.38 3.03 -5.93
C ILE A 101 -3.29 2.09 -5.16
N ILE A 102 -4.21 1.44 -5.88
CA ILE A 102 -5.14 0.44 -5.33
C ILE A 102 -5.11 -0.78 -6.25
N GLU A 103 -4.99 -1.97 -5.70
CA GLU A 103 -5.20 -3.19 -6.48
C GLU A 103 -6.69 -3.56 -6.46
N ILE A 104 -7.29 -3.63 -7.64
CA ILE A 104 -8.70 -4.02 -7.82
C ILE A 104 -8.75 -5.48 -8.21
N LYS A 105 -9.54 -6.27 -7.47
CA LYS A 105 -9.77 -7.68 -7.78
C LYS A 105 -10.54 -7.79 -9.08
N GLY A 106 -9.99 -8.55 -10.03
CA GLY A 106 -10.66 -8.82 -11.30
C GLY A 106 -11.98 -9.56 -11.09
N SER A 107 -12.99 -9.18 -11.87
CA SER A 107 -14.28 -9.88 -11.94
C SER A 107 -14.77 -9.92 -13.39
N LYS A 108 -15.83 -10.68 -13.67
CA LYS A 108 -16.48 -10.66 -15.00
C LYS A 108 -17.14 -9.31 -15.31
N SER A 109 -17.56 -8.57 -14.28
CA SER A 109 -18.24 -7.27 -14.43
C SER A 109 -17.28 -6.11 -14.62
N ILE A 110 -16.00 -6.25 -14.21
CA ILE A 110 -15.01 -5.18 -14.34
C ILE A 110 -14.26 -5.33 -15.67
N ASN A 111 -14.47 -4.37 -16.56
CA ASN A 111 -13.82 -4.26 -17.87
C ASN A 111 -13.40 -2.80 -18.14
N ILE A 112 -13.01 -2.46 -19.37
CA ILE A 112 -12.54 -1.12 -19.72
C ILE A 112 -13.54 0.01 -19.36
N LYS A 113 -14.85 -0.27 -19.42
CA LYS A 113 -15.91 0.69 -19.05
C LYS A 113 -15.82 1.13 -17.60
N PHE A 114 -15.28 0.29 -16.71
CA PHE A 114 -15.09 0.63 -15.30
C PHE A 114 -14.23 1.90 -15.13
N ILE A 115 -13.15 2.03 -15.91
CA ILE A 115 -12.29 3.22 -15.84
C ILE A 115 -12.98 4.44 -16.45
N ASP A 116 -13.77 4.24 -17.51
CA ASP A 116 -14.52 5.34 -18.12
C ASP A 116 -15.62 5.87 -17.17
N GLU A 117 -16.25 5.00 -16.39
CA GLU A 117 -17.19 5.39 -15.32
C GLU A 117 -16.49 6.18 -14.21
N LEU A 118 -15.30 5.74 -13.77
CA LEU A 118 -14.49 6.48 -12.80
C LEU A 118 -14.09 7.86 -13.32
N ARG A 119 -13.68 7.97 -14.59
CA ARG A 119 -13.34 9.27 -15.23
C ARG A 119 -14.53 10.21 -15.28
N LYS A 120 -15.73 9.70 -15.60
CA LYS A 120 -16.97 10.50 -15.60
C LYS A 120 -17.32 10.99 -14.19
N LYS A 121 -17.18 10.12 -13.19
CA LYS A 121 -17.51 10.44 -11.79
C LYS A 121 -16.50 11.37 -11.12
N TYR A 122 -15.21 11.22 -11.45
CA TYR A 122 -14.11 11.98 -10.88
C TYR A 122 -13.27 12.67 -11.97
N PRO A 123 -13.83 13.70 -12.67
CA PRO A 123 -13.18 14.30 -13.84
C PRO A 123 -11.88 15.05 -13.54
N LYS A 124 -11.59 15.34 -12.26
CA LYS A 124 -10.35 15.99 -11.80
C LYS A 124 -9.25 15.00 -11.42
N ILE A 125 -9.50 13.69 -11.51
CA ILE A 125 -8.53 12.64 -11.25
C ILE A 125 -8.07 12.04 -12.58
N LEU A 126 -6.76 11.96 -12.79
CA LEU A 126 -6.21 11.19 -13.90
C LEU A 126 -6.18 9.72 -13.49
N PHE A 127 -6.72 8.86 -14.35
CA PHE A 127 -6.79 7.43 -14.14
C PHE A 127 -6.02 6.67 -15.21
N GLN A 128 -5.11 5.81 -14.74
CA GLN A 128 -4.55 4.72 -15.53
C GLN A 128 -4.78 3.39 -14.81
N ALA A 129 -4.98 2.33 -15.58
CA ALA A 129 -5.03 0.98 -15.05
C ALA A 129 -4.00 0.11 -15.76
N VAL A 130 -3.30 -0.71 -14.98
CA VAL A 130 -2.26 -1.62 -15.46
C VAL A 130 -2.52 -2.98 -14.86
N SER A 131 -2.54 -4.03 -15.67
CA SER A 131 -2.63 -5.42 -15.22
C SER A 131 -1.63 -5.69 -14.10
N SER A 132 -2.08 -6.30 -13.00
CA SER A 132 -1.21 -6.56 -11.84
C SER A 132 0.02 -7.37 -12.23
N ASN A 133 -0.09 -8.22 -13.26
CA ASN A 133 1.01 -9.05 -13.77
C ASN A 133 2.22 -8.24 -14.28
N PHE A 134 2.04 -6.97 -14.62
CA PHE A 134 3.10 -6.09 -15.12
C PHE A 134 3.82 -5.30 -14.02
N ILE A 135 3.47 -5.54 -12.76
CA ILE A 135 4.02 -4.80 -11.62
C ILE A 135 4.65 -5.79 -10.64
N LEU A 136 5.88 -5.48 -10.21
CA LEU A 136 6.67 -6.34 -9.30
C LEU A 136 6.40 -5.97 -7.84
N ASN A 137 6.66 -4.71 -7.51
CA ASN A 137 6.55 -4.18 -6.16
C ASN A 137 6.49 -2.64 -6.19
N ALA A 138 6.45 -2.06 -5.00
CA ALA A 138 6.46 -0.62 -4.76
C ALA A 138 7.60 0.12 -5.49
N TYR A 139 8.80 -0.45 -5.49
CA TYR A 139 10.00 0.17 -6.06
C TYR A 139 9.88 0.29 -7.58
N HIS A 140 9.58 -0.83 -8.25
CA HIS A 140 9.32 -0.87 -9.69
C HIS A 140 8.21 0.12 -10.08
N LEU A 141 7.06 0.05 -9.40
CA LEU A 141 5.91 0.89 -9.71
C LEU A 141 6.23 2.39 -9.60
N LYS A 142 6.87 2.80 -8.49
CA LYS A 142 7.19 4.21 -8.26
C LYS A 142 8.15 4.74 -9.31
N LYS A 143 9.18 3.96 -9.67
CA LYS A 143 10.18 4.35 -10.67
C LYS A 143 9.58 4.53 -12.06
N ILE A 144 8.74 3.60 -12.52
CA ILE A 144 8.05 3.74 -13.82
C ILE A 144 7.16 4.97 -13.86
N ILE A 145 6.39 5.23 -12.79
CA ILE A 145 5.56 6.43 -12.70
C ILE A 145 6.43 7.69 -12.70
N SER A 146 7.51 7.73 -11.92
CA SER A 146 8.46 8.85 -11.92
C SER A 146 9.03 9.13 -13.31
N LEU A 147 9.38 8.10 -14.10
CA LEU A 147 9.86 8.29 -15.48
C LEU A 147 8.85 9.01 -16.35
N SER A 148 7.56 8.70 -16.20
CA SER A 148 6.49 9.34 -16.98
C SER A 148 6.33 10.81 -16.61
N PHE A 149 6.43 11.13 -15.31
CA PHE A 149 6.40 12.52 -14.84
C PHE A 149 7.63 13.32 -15.27
N GLU A 150 8.83 12.75 -15.22
CA GLU A 150 10.02 13.42 -15.76
C GLU A 150 9.90 13.62 -17.27
N SER A 151 9.31 12.66 -17.98
CA SER A 151 9.08 12.78 -19.42
C SER A 151 8.05 13.85 -19.75
N GLU A 152 6.98 13.98 -18.96
CA GLU A 152 6.02 15.11 -19.03
C GLU A 152 6.74 16.45 -18.85
N LYS A 153 7.55 16.57 -17.80
CA LYS A 153 8.30 17.79 -17.49
C LYS A 153 9.28 18.19 -18.60
N ASN A 154 9.89 17.22 -19.27
CA ASN A 154 10.87 17.44 -20.32
C ASN A 154 10.27 17.41 -21.75
N ASN A 155 8.94 17.34 -21.89
CA ASN A 155 8.22 17.26 -23.17
C ASN A 155 8.65 16.07 -24.06
N ILE A 156 8.95 14.92 -23.47
CA ILE A 156 9.38 13.68 -24.15
C ILE A 156 8.49 12.49 -23.80
N LEU A 157 7.20 12.73 -23.58
CA LEU A 157 6.23 11.64 -23.40
C LEU A 157 6.14 10.80 -24.69
N LEU A 158 6.02 9.48 -24.53
CA LEU A 158 5.74 8.54 -25.61
C LEU A 158 4.34 8.73 -26.22
N SER A 159 3.47 9.48 -25.52
CA SER A 159 2.12 9.78 -25.97
C SER A 159 1.71 11.19 -25.51
N ASN A 160 0.63 11.73 -26.08
CA ASN A 160 0.12 13.05 -25.70
C ASN A 160 -0.46 13.14 -24.27
N LYS A 161 -0.53 12.03 -23.53
CA LYS A 161 -1.19 11.96 -22.21
C LYS A 161 -0.33 11.21 -21.20
N LEU A 162 -0.12 11.79 -20.03
CA LEU A 162 0.65 11.18 -18.94
C LEU A 162 0.15 9.77 -18.58
N GLU A 163 -1.17 9.57 -18.46
CA GLU A 163 -1.73 8.27 -18.14
C GLU A 163 -1.41 7.19 -19.19
N THR A 164 -1.35 7.57 -20.46
CA THR A 164 -1.06 6.63 -21.56
C THR A 164 0.43 6.32 -21.61
N ASP A 165 1.28 7.31 -21.38
CA ASP A 165 2.73 7.13 -21.24
C ASP A 165 3.08 6.16 -20.09
N ILE A 166 2.42 6.29 -18.93
CA ILE A 166 2.56 5.34 -17.81
C ILE A 166 2.27 3.90 -18.25
N LEU A 167 1.16 3.67 -18.97
CA LEU A 167 0.80 2.34 -19.45
C LEU A 167 1.86 1.79 -20.43
N MET A 168 2.33 2.62 -21.35
CA MET A 168 3.32 2.27 -22.35
C MET A 168 4.67 1.89 -21.72
N ARG A 169 5.08 2.60 -20.67
CA ARG A 169 6.30 2.27 -19.91
C ARG A 169 6.18 0.97 -19.13
N PHE A 170 5.03 0.66 -18.54
CA PHE A 170 4.83 -0.68 -17.95
C PHE A 170 4.83 -1.79 -19.01
N ALA A 171 4.31 -1.50 -20.20
CA ALA A 171 4.24 -2.45 -21.31
C ALA A 171 5.55 -2.60 -22.11
N LEU A 172 6.56 -1.76 -21.84
CA LEU A 172 7.82 -1.67 -22.59
C LEU A 172 7.64 -1.57 -24.11
N THR A 173 6.73 -0.68 -24.55
CA THR A 173 6.44 -0.47 -25.97
C THR A 173 6.13 1.00 -26.29
N THR A 174 6.45 1.41 -27.51
CA THR A 174 6.07 2.71 -28.08
C THR A 174 4.71 2.68 -28.79
N GLN A 175 4.06 1.50 -28.87
CA GLN A 175 2.74 1.35 -29.48
C GLN A 175 1.62 1.28 -28.43
N ILE A 176 0.70 2.26 -28.48
CA ILE A 176 -0.45 2.34 -27.55
C ILE A 176 -1.32 1.06 -27.61
N SER A 177 -1.57 0.54 -28.82
CA SER A 177 -2.38 -0.67 -29.04
C SER A 177 -1.76 -1.89 -28.35
N ASP A 178 -0.45 -2.06 -28.46
CA ASP A 178 0.29 -3.13 -27.78
C ASP A 178 0.26 -2.95 -26.27
N ALA A 179 0.40 -1.71 -25.78
CA ALA A 179 0.35 -1.42 -24.35
C ALA A 179 -1.02 -1.80 -23.76
N ILE A 180 -2.11 -1.42 -24.44
CA ILE A 180 -3.48 -1.79 -24.04
C ILE A 180 -3.68 -3.29 -24.09
N LYS A 181 -3.27 -3.95 -25.18
CA LYS A 181 -3.46 -5.40 -25.39
C LYS A 181 -2.73 -6.23 -24.34
N ASN A 182 -1.49 -5.84 -23.99
CA ASN A 182 -0.63 -6.64 -23.14
C ASN A 182 -0.80 -6.28 -21.66
N ALA A 183 -0.63 -5.00 -21.32
CA ALA A 183 -0.57 -4.50 -19.96
C ALA A 183 -1.86 -3.80 -19.48
N GLY A 184 -2.85 -3.59 -20.35
CA GLY A 184 -4.15 -3.02 -19.97
C GLY A 184 -5.03 -3.95 -19.14
N ILE A 185 -6.21 -3.47 -18.76
CA ILE A 185 -7.22 -4.26 -18.02
C ILE A 185 -7.67 -5.45 -18.86
N LYS A 186 -7.75 -6.62 -18.23
CA LYS A 186 -8.35 -7.83 -18.80
C LYS A 186 -9.46 -8.33 -17.88
N PRO A 187 -10.59 -8.82 -18.42
CA PRO A 187 -11.66 -9.39 -17.60
C PRO A 187 -11.12 -10.47 -16.66
N GLN A 188 -11.65 -10.52 -15.43
CA GLN A 188 -11.30 -11.51 -14.39
C GLN A 188 -9.86 -11.43 -13.85
N LEU A 189 -8.96 -10.68 -14.49
CA LEU A 189 -7.61 -10.45 -13.98
C LEU A 189 -7.57 -9.19 -13.13
N SER A 190 -6.88 -9.28 -11.99
CA SER A 190 -6.63 -8.10 -11.15
C SER A 190 -5.78 -7.08 -11.88
N PHE A 191 -5.98 -5.82 -11.53
CA PHE A 191 -5.20 -4.70 -12.04
C PHE A 191 -4.92 -3.69 -10.94
N ILE A 192 -3.85 -2.95 -11.14
CA ILE A 192 -3.49 -1.80 -10.33
C ILE A 192 -4.13 -0.56 -10.95
N LEU A 193 -4.98 0.09 -10.17
CA LEU A 193 -5.51 1.41 -10.46
C LEU A 193 -4.53 2.47 -9.95
N ILE A 194 -4.10 3.34 -10.87
CA ILE A 194 -3.25 4.50 -10.59
C ILE A 194 -4.14 5.73 -10.73
N ALA A 195 -4.37 6.41 -9.61
CA ALA A 195 -5.17 7.62 -9.53
C ALA A 195 -4.29 8.82 -9.12
N ILE A 196 -4.29 9.88 -9.91
CA ILE A 196 -3.48 11.08 -9.70
C ILE A 196 -4.42 12.27 -9.50
N GLY A 197 -4.33 12.94 -8.35
CA GLY A 197 -5.25 14.02 -8.00
C GLY A 197 -4.93 14.66 -6.65
N ASN A 198 -5.93 15.31 -6.04
CA ASN A 198 -5.80 15.88 -4.70
C ASN A 198 -6.23 14.88 -3.61
N LYS A 199 -5.69 15.07 -2.40
CA LYS A 199 -5.91 14.18 -1.25
C LYS A 199 -7.37 13.89 -0.94
N LYS A 200 -8.17 14.95 -0.82
CA LYS A 200 -9.58 14.83 -0.45
C LYS A 200 -10.34 13.95 -1.44
N THR A 201 -10.15 14.19 -2.74
CA THR A 201 -10.82 13.40 -3.80
C THR A 201 -10.31 11.96 -3.87
N LEU A 202 -9.03 11.74 -3.64
CA LEU A 202 -8.44 10.39 -3.63
C LEU A 202 -8.88 9.59 -2.40
N ASP A 203 -9.07 10.22 -1.24
CA ASP A 203 -9.58 9.54 -0.06
C ASP A 203 -11.05 9.12 -0.25
N SER A 204 -11.89 9.97 -0.88
CA SER A 204 -13.26 9.59 -1.26
C SER A 204 -13.29 8.43 -2.26
N LEU A 205 -12.44 8.47 -3.29
CA LEU A 205 -12.27 7.37 -4.26
C LEU A 205 -11.91 6.06 -3.56
N TYR A 206 -10.98 6.11 -2.60
CA TYR A 206 -10.54 4.90 -1.90
C TYR A 206 -11.65 4.25 -1.08
N VAL A 207 -12.46 5.05 -0.36
CA VAL A 207 -13.60 4.54 0.41
C VAL A 207 -14.59 3.80 -0.49
N GLU A 208 -14.88 4.37 -1.68
CA GLU A 208 -15.75 3.74 -2.67
C GLU A 208 -15.17 2.42 -3.22
N LEU A 209 -13.87 2.38 -3.49
CA LEU A 209 -13.21 1.22 -4.10
C LEU A 209 -12.76 0.16 -3.09
N LEU A 210 -12.83 0.44 -1.78
CA LEU A 210 -12.42 -0.46 -0.72
C LEU A 210 -13.05 -1.88 -0.83
N PRO A 211 -14.35 -2.04 -1.14
CA PRO A 211 -14.96 -3.37 -1.27
C PRO A 211 -14.41 -4.19 -2.44
N LEU A 212 -13.88 -3.51 -3.48
CA LEU A 212 -13.29 -4.15 -4.66
C LEU A 212 -11.77 -4.37 -4.52
N SER A 213 -11.17 -3.80 -3.47
CA SER A 213 -9.72 -3.76 -3.30
C SER A 213 -9.14 -5.01 -2.63
N THR A 214 -7.97 -5.42 -3.11
CA THR A 214 -7.14 -6.50 -2.55
C THR A 214 -5.79 -5.96 -2.07
N ASN A 215 -5.06 -6.80 -1.36
CA ASN A 215 -3.73 -6.50 -0.86
C ASN A 215 -2.74 -6.29 -2.02
N LEU A 216 -2.06 -5.13 -2.02
CA LEU A 216 -1.07 -4.78 -3.03
C LEU A 216 0.11 -5.75 -3.00
N PHE A 217 0.60 -6.09 -4.20
CA PHE A 217 1.84 -6.86 -4.40
C PHE A 217 1.84 -8.23 -3.70
N SER A 218 0.66 -8.82 -3.51
CA SER A 218 0.50 -10.14 -2.88
C SER A 218 0.99 -11.30 -3.75
N LYS A 219 1.14 -11.08 -5.07
CA LYS A 219 1.58 -12.10 -6.04
C LYS A 219 3.00 -11.80 -6.54
N ASN A 220 3.81 -12.85 -6.67
CA ASN A 220 5.12 -12.76 -7.31
C ASN A 220 4.97 -12.82 -8.85
N ASN A 221 5.06 -11.67 -9.50
CA ASN A 221 4.95 -11.55 -10.96
C ASN A 221 6.29 -11.67 -11.70
N ALA A 222 7.40 -11.87 -10.99
CA ALA A 222 8.72 -11.96 -11.61
C ALA A 222 8.83 -13.05 -12.68
N PRO A 223 8.32 -14.29 -12.50
CA PRO A 223 8.38 -15.30 -13.55
C PRO A 223 7.62 -14.90 -14.82
N TYR A 224 6.44 -14.29 -14.66
CA TYR A 224 5.65 -13.80 -15.79
C TYR A 224 6.41 -12.74 -16.58
N LEU A 225 6.96 -11.73 -15.90
CA LEU A 225 7.65 -10.62 -16.55
C LEU A 225 8.96 -11.06 -17.22
N LYS A 226 9.71 -11.98 -16.59
CA LYS A 226 10.91 -12.56 -17.21
C LYS A 226 10.57 -13.28 -18.52
N ASN A 227 9.53 -14.08 -18.52
CA ASN A 227 9.09 -14.81 -19.71
C ASN A 227 8.54 -13.85 -20.79
N HIS A 228 7.68 -12.91 -20.40
CA HIS A 228 7.03 -11.96 -21.30
C HIS A 228 8.06 -11.07 -22.03
N PHE A 229 9.01 -10.51 -21.27
CA PHE A 229 10.04 -9.62 -21.82
C PHE A 229 11.34 -10.34 -22.21
N LYS A 230 11.34 -11.68 -22.20
CA LYS A 230 12.49 -12.53 -22.57
C LYS A 230 13.77 -12.17 -21.78
N ILE A 231 13.64 -11.85 -20.49
CA ILE A 231 14.75 -11.50 -19.61
C ILE A 231 15.44 -12.79 -19.14
N THR A 232 16.64 -13.01 -19.65
CA THR A 232 17.47 -14.17 -19.32
C THR A 232 18.31 -13.95 -18.06
N LYS A 233 18.88 -15.04 -17.52
CA LYS A 233 19.83 -14.98 -16.39
C LYS A 233 21.03 -14.08 -16.68
N LYS A 234 21.57 -14.12 -17.91
CA LYS A 234 22.69 -13.25 -18.33
C LYS A 234 22.37 -11.76 -18.16
N HIS A 235 21.14 -11.33 -18.42
CA HIS A 235 20.74 -9.95 -18.17
C HIS A 235 20.72 -9.63 -16.67
N LEU A 236 20.16 -10.52 -15.84
CA LEU A 236 20.10 -10.33 -14.39
C LEU A 236 21.49 -10.27 -13.76
N ASP A 237 22.40 -11.15 -14.19
CA ASP A 237 23.77 -11.22 -13.69
C ASP A 237 24.61 -10.00 -14.10
N SER A 238 24.16 -9.23 -15.10
CA SER A 238 24.85 -8.00 -15.55
C SER A 238 24.52 -6.76 -14.72
N ILE A 239 23.49 -6.81 -13.87
CA ILE A 239 23.11 -5.69 -13.00
C ILE A 239 23.64 -5.91 -11.59
N HIS A 240 24.47 -4.98 -11.11
CA HIS A 240 24.95 -4.97 -9.72
C HIS A 240 23.96 -4.24 -8.79
N SER A 241 22.81 -4.87 -8.52
CA SER A 241 21.75 -4.33 -7.65
C SER A 241 21.06 -5.42 -6.84
N LYS A 242 20.42 -5.06 -5.73
CA LYS A 242 19.53 -5.96 -4.97
C LYS A 242 18.16 -6.14 -5.66
N ASN A 243 17.79 -5.24 -6.58
CA ASN A 243 16.52 -5.22 -7.32
C ASN A 243 16.75 -5.42 -8.82
N THR A 244 17.53 -6.45 -9.19
CA THR A 244 18.05 -6.61 -10.56
C THR A 244 16.96 -6.65 -11.63
N LEU A 245 15.85 -7.35 -11.40
CA LEU A 245 14.77 -7.43 -12.38
C LEU A 245 14.04 -6.09 -12.52
N GLU A 246 13.76 -5.43 -11.40
CA GLU A 246 13.13 -4.12 -11.38
C GLU A 246 13.97 -3.11 -12.17
N ASP A 247 15.28 -3.06 -11.89
CA ASP A 247 16.19 -2.12 -12.54
C ASP A 247 16.27 -2.37 -14.06
N ILE A 248 16.35 -3.62 -14.52
CA ILE A 248 16.27 -3.94 -15.97
C ILE A 248 14.98 -3.41 -16.60
N LEU A 249 13.84 -3.62 -15.95
CA LEU A 249 12.54 -3.19 -16.49
C LEU A 249 12.45 -1.66 -16.52
N ILE A 250 12.94 -0.99 -15.48
CA ILE A 250 13.00 0.47 -15.41
C ILE A 250 13.92 1.03 -16.49
N GLU A 251 15.10 0.45 -16.69
CA GLU A 251 16.04 0.86 -17.75
C GLU A 251 15.42 0.68 -19.13
N LYS A 252 14.80 -0.48 -19.40
CA LYS A 252 14.09 -0.73 -20.66
C LYS A 252 12.95 0.28 -20.89
N ALA A 253 12.26 0.70 -19.83
CA ALA A 253 11.20 1.70 -19.93
C ALA A 253 11.74 3.13 -20.13
N ALA A 254 12.96 3.41 -19.64
CA ALA A 254 13.60 4.71 -19.74
C ALA A 254 14.17 5.00 -21.14
N ILE A 255 14.62 3.96 -21.85
CA ILE A 255 15.19 4.08 -23.20
C ILE A 255 14.15 4.11 -24.33
N LEU A 256 12.86 3.98 -24.00
CA LEU A 256 11.80 4.19 -24.99
C LEU A 256 11.80 5.66 -25.42
N VAL A 257 11.87 5.90 -26.72
CA VAL A 257 11.84 7.23 -27.36
C VAL A 257 10.88 7.24 -28.54
#